data_AF-A0A836C4S5-F1
#
_entry.id   AF-A0A836C4S5-F1
#
_cell.length_a   1.000
_cell.length_b   1.000
_cell.length_c   1.000
_cell.angle_alpha   90.00
_cell.angle_beta   90.00
_cell.angle_gamma   90.00
#
_symmetry.space_group_name_H-M   'P 1'
#
loop_
_entity.id
_entity.type
_entity.pdbx_description
1 polymer ?
#
loop_
_entity_poly.entity_id
_entity_poly.type
_entity_poly.pdbx_seq_one_letter_code
_entity_poly.pdbx_strand_id
1 'polypeptide(L)'
;MTLAIQVVSRELGGCPSEQELAGNVRALNALLPDLVPGPGAKHADVARVAARLDAAAESLLALREALPGVNVSALAARRPAVLLTPAEQLEREAKQSWALLSPCGPAGRRALLEAHPALLDPGAAAALLDEIARLFGFQEDQPSAAAPAAAAPAGGPDQGPGAGDGAEGAGTEGVEAGEGQAAPRPGSARAKAAALLGSSPGLADAADCLRGQARGDRDPEYLADTTRAG
;
A
#
# COMPACT_ATOMS: atom_id res chain seq x y z
N MET A 1 3.88 2.10 27.37
CA MET A 1 5.13 2.18 26.57
C MET A 1 6.27 1.33 27.13
N THR A 2 6.63 1.42 28.42
CA THR A 2 7.77 0.70 29.04
C THR A 2 7.82 -0.81 28.74
N LEU A 3 6.72 -1.53 28.93
CA LEU A 3 6.65 -2.97 28.63
C LEU A 3 6.92 -3.28 27.15
N ALA A 4 6.47 -2.43 26.22
CA ALA A 4 6.71 -2.63 24.79
C ALA A 4 8.19 -2.46 24.44
N ILE A 5 8.88 -1.49 25.07
CA ILE A 5 10.33 -1.28 24.93
C ILE A 5 11.08 -2.53 25.43
N GLN A 6 10.71 -3.07 26.59
CA GLN A 6 11.31 -4.28 27.15
C GLN A 6 11.14 -5.49 26.23
N VAL A 7 9.91 -5.72 25.76
CA VAL A 7 9.59 -6.84 24.87
C VAL A 7 10.37 -6.71 23.56
N VAL A 8 10.34 -5.55 22.90
CA VAL A 8 11.03 -5.34 21.62
C VAL A 8 12.54 -5.41 21.77
N SER A 9 13.13 -4.83 22.82
CA SER A 9 14.58 -4.94 23.07
C SER A 9 14.98 -6.41 23.24
N ARG A 10 14.20 -7.21 23.96
CA ARG A 10 14.44 -8.65 24.11
C ARG A 10 14.24 -9.42 22.79
N GLU A 11 13.21 -9.10 22.01
CA GLU A 11 12.96 -9.68 20.68
C GLU A 11 14.15 -9.46 19.74
N LEU A 12 14.79 -8.30 19.82
CA LEU A 12 15.96 -7.93 19.01
C LEU A 12 17.30 -8.38 19.60
N GLY A 13 17.30 -9.27 20.60
CA GLY A 13 18.52 -9.81 21.20
C GLY A 13 19.27 -8.85 22.13
N GLY A 14 18.60 -7.82 22.65
CA GLY A 14 19.16 -6.83 23.56
C GLY A 14 19.82 -5.62 22.89
N CYS A 15 19.78 -5.55 21.56
CA CYS A 15 20.32 -4.43 20.77
C CYS A 15 19.20 -3.82 19.89
N PRO A 16 18.80 -2.56 20.13
CA PRO A 16 19.30 -1.61 21.13
C PRO A 16 18.87 -1.97 22.56
N SER A 17 19.63 -1.46 23.54
CA SER A 17 19.28 -1.57 24.96
C SER A 17 17.97 -0.85 25.28
N GLU A 18 17.31 -1.19 26.39
CA GLU A 18 16.04 -0.54 26.78
C GLU A 18 16.18 0.99 26.93
N GLN A 19 17.31 1.47 27.44
CA GLN A 19 17.57 2.90 27.63
C GLN A 19 17.78 3.62 26.30
N GLU A 20 18.56 3.03 25.39
CA GLU A 20 18.74 3.55 24.03
C GLU A 20 17.41 3.58 23.28
N LEU A 21 16.65 2.49 23.35
CA LEU A 21 15.35 2.39 22.70
C LEU A 21 14.36 3.43 23.25
N ALA A 22 14.36 3.69 24.56
CA ALA A 22 13.58 4.79 25.15
C ALA A 22 14.05 6.18 24.67
N GLY A 23 15.34 6.36 24.42
CA GLY A 23 15.89 7.53 23.74
C GLY A 23 15.35 7.68 22.32
N ASN A 24 15.39 6.60 21.54
CA ASN A 24 14.91 6.59 20.16
C ASN A 24 13.39 6.82 20.06
N VAL A 25 12.60 6.30 21.00
CA VAL A 25 11.15 6.59 21.05
C VAL A 25 10.90 8.09 21.23
N ARG A 26 11.69 8.77 22.07
CA ARG A 26 11.57 10.23 22.23
C ARG A 26 11.97 10.97 20.96
N ALA A 27 13.05 10.54 20.30
CA ALA A 27 13.46 11.11 19.01
C ALA A 27 12.40 10.87 17.91
N LEU A 28 11.82 9.67 17.86
CA LEU A 28 10.74 9.34 16.93
C LEU A 28 9.49 10.21 17.17
N ASN A 29 9.10 10.44 18.42
CA ASN A 29 8.00 11.35 18.76
C ASN A 29 8.30 12.81 18.38
N ALA A 30 9.58 13.22 18.35
CA ALA A 30 9.95 14.55 17.85
C ALA A 30 9.84 14.65 16.32
N LEU A 31 10.12 13.54 15.61
CA LEU A 31 9.94 13.45 14.15
C LEU A 31 8.46 13.34 13.74
N LEU A 32 7.67 12.62 14.53
CA LEU A 32 6.26 12.34 14.31
C LEU A 32 5.45 12.81 15.53
N PRO A 33 5.20 14.12 15.68
CA PRO A 33 4.48 14.65 16.84
C PRO A 33 3.03 14.12 16.94
N ASP A 34 2.46 13.70 15.81
CA ASP A 34 1.11 13.11 15.74
C ASP A 34 1.08 11.63 16.13
N LEU A 35 2.23 11.02 16.43
CA LEU A 35 2.35 9.60 16.79
C LEU A 35 1.79 9.33 18.19
N VAL A 36 0.48 9.13 18.25
CA VAL A 36 -0.23 8.73 19.45
C VAL A 36 -0.60 7.25 19.35
N PRO A 37 -0.14 6.39 20.27
CA PRO A 37 -0.55 4.99 20.29
C PRO A 37 -2.08 4.86 20.35
N GLY A 38 -2.64 4.05 19.48
CA GLY A 38 -4.09 3.90 19.27
C GLY A 38 -4.43 2.68 18.41
N PRO A 39 -5.65 2.57 17.89
CA PRO A 39 -6.07 1.42 17.07
C PRO A 39 -5.15 1.17 15.86
N GLY A 40 -4.61 2.23 15.25
CA GLY A 40 -3.69 2.15 14.10
C GLY A 40 -2.20 2.07 14.47
N ALA A 41 -1.84 2.29 15.74
CA ALA A 41 -0.45 2.41 16.20
C ALA A 41 -0.27 1.69 17.54
N LYS A 42 0.11 0.41 17.52
CA LYS A 42 0.37 -0.31 18.77
C LYS A 42 1.70 0.17 19.35
N HIS A 43 1.79 0.18 20.68
CA HIS A 43 3.03 0.52 21.38
C HIS A 43 4.24 -0.33 20.93
N ALA A 44 4.01 -1.61 20.62
CA ALA A 44 5.05 -2.50 20.09
C ALA A 44 5.53 -2.06 18.70
N ASP A 45 4.63 -1.62 17.82
CA ASP A 45 4.99 -1.14 16.48
C ASP A 45 5.81 0.15 16.58
N VAL A 46 5.40 1.09 17.45
CA VAL A 46 6.19 2.30 17.73
C VAL A 46 7.58 1.97 18.25
N ALA A 47 7.69 1.02 19.19
CA ALA A 47 8.99 0.58 19.69
C ALA A 47 9.84 -0.09 18.59
N ARG A 48 9.26 -0.91 17.71
CA ARG A 48 9.98 -1.51 16.57
C ARG A 48 10.47 -0.46 15.57
N VAL A 49 9.67 0.56 15.27
CA VAL A 49 10.07 1.68 14.41
C VAL A 49 11.20 2.46 15.08
N ALA A 50 11.09 2.76 16.37
CA ALA A 50 12.13 3.45 17.13
C ALA A 50 13.45 2.66 17.19
N ALA A 51 13.40 1.33 17.21
CA ALA A 51 14.59 0.50 17.13
C ALA A 51 15.34 0.65 15.79
N ARG A 52 14.67 1.14 14.75
CA ARG A 52 15.21 1.39 13.40
C ARG A 52 15.06 2.87 13.01
N LEU A 53 15.37 3.78 13.93
CA LEU A 53 15.12 5.22 13.79
C LEU A 53 15.67 5.81 12.48
N ASP A 54 16.89 5.46 12.08
CA ASP A 54 17.50 5.98 10.85
C ASP A 54 16.75 5.52 9.60
N ALA A 55 16.44 4.22 9.50
CA ALA A 55 15.66 3.67 8.40
C ALA A 55 14.22 4.24 8.35
N ALA A 56 13.64 4.55 9.51
CA ALA A 56 12.35 5.22 9.60
C ALA A 56 12.42 6.66 9.07
N ALA A 57 13.50 7.39 9.36
CA ALA A 57 13.74 8.72 8.82
C ALA A 57 13.93 8.71 7.30
N GLU A 58 14.70 7.76 6.76
CA GLU A 58 14.84 7.54 5.32
C GLU A 58 13.48 7.24 4.65
N SER A 59 12.67 6.37 5.27
CA SER A 59 11.33 6.03 4.79
C SER A 59 10.39 7.24 4.75
N LEU A 60 10.47 8.14 5.75
CA LEU A 60 9.69 9.38 5.76
C LEU A 60 10.10 10.35 4.65
N LEU A 61 11.40 10.45 4.35
CA LEU A 61 11.89 11.25 3.23
C LEU A 61 11.42 10.68 1.89
N ALA A 62 11.55 9.36 1.69
CA ALA A 62 11.08 8.68 0.51
C ALA A 62 9.57 8.88 0.28
N LEU A 63 8.76 8.77 1.33
CA LEU A 63 7.32 9.07 1.25
C LEU A 63 7.05 10.54 0.87
N ARG A 64 7.80 11.48 1.43
CA ARG A 64 7.63 12.91 1.14
C ARG A 64 7.94 13.25 -0.32
N GLU A 65 8.94 12.59 -0.90
CA GLU A 65 9.31 12.74 -2.30
C GLU A 65 8.28 12.09 -3.23
N ALA A 66 7.78 10.90 -2.88
CA ALA A 66 6.79 10.18 -3.66
C ALA A 66 5.38 10.82 -3.62
N LEU A 67 5.02 11.48 -2.52
CA LEU A 67 3.65 11.95 -2.25
C LEU A 67 3.61 13.46 -2.00
N PRO A 68 3.81 14.29 -3.04
CA PRO A 68 3.89 15.73 -2.88
C PRO A 68 2.59 16.31 -2.32
N GLY A 69 2.72 17.04 -1.21
CA GLY A 69 1.62 17.76 -0.56
C GLY A 69 0.78 16.94 0.42
N VAL A 70 1.05 15.64 0.57
CA VAL A 70 0.44 14.78 1.60
C VAL A 70 1.14 15.02 2.94
N ASN A 71 0.38 15.07 4.03
CA ASN A 71 0.95 15.09 5.38
C ASN A 71 1.49 13.70 5.76
N VAL A 72 2.70 13.40 5.33
CA VAL A 72 3.39 12.11 5.59
C VAL A 72 3.58 11.82 7.08
N SER A 73 3.70 12.86 7.92
CA SER A 73 3.81 12.70 9.38
C SER A 73 2.52 12.10 9.95
N ALA A 74 1.37 12.73 9.65
CA ALA A 74 0.07 12.24 10.10
C ALA A 74 -0.27 10.86 9.50
N LEU A 75 0.10 10.64 8.24
CA LEU A 75 -0.08 9.35 7.57
C LEU A 75 0.71 8.25 8.29
N ALA A 76 2.01 8.46 8.52
CA ALA A 76 2.87 7.49 9.19
C ALA A 76 2.47 7.30 10.67
N ALA A 77 2.03 8.35 11.35
CA ALA A 77 1.52 8.27 12.72
C ALA A 77 0.31 7.35 12.84
N ARG A 78 -0.59 7.37 11.83
CA ARG A 78 -1.77 6.49 11.77
C ARG A 78 -1.43 5.03 11.45
N ARG A 79 -0.32 4.76 10.78
CA ARG A 79 0.13 3.40 10.43
C ARG A 79 1.65 3.26 10.55
N PRO A 80 2.22 3.23 11.77
CA PRO A 80 3.68 3.28 11.97
C PRO A 80 4.41 2.09 11.34
N ALA A 81 3.74 0.94 11.23
CA ALA A 81 4.29 -0.26 10.59
C ALA A 81 4.75 -0.02 9.14
N VAL A 82 4.24 1.01 8.45
CA VAL A 82 4.70 1.36 7.10
C VAL A 82 6.18 1.78 7.08
N LEU A 83 6.69 2.33 8.19
CA LEU A 83 8.09 2.75 8.34
C LEU A 83 9.03 1.57 8.62
N LEU A 84 8.49 0.34 8.73
CA LEU A 84 9.30 -0.87 8.81
C LEU A 84 9.63 -1.44 7.42
N THR A 85 8.91 -1.01 6.39
CA THR A 85 9.17 -1.33 4.98
C THR A 85 10.46 -0.61 4.52
N PRO A 86 11.34 -1.26 3.75
CA PRO A 86 12.51 -0.59 3.18
C PRO A 86 12.13 0.64 2.36
N ALA A 87 12.88 1.75 2.51
CA ALA A 87 12.56 3.03 1.90
C ALA A 87 12.35 2.95 0.37
N GLU A 88 13.21 2.22 -0.35
CA GLU A 88 13.12 2.03 -1.80
C GLU A 88 11.84 1.30 -2.24
N GLN A 89 11.42 0.30 -1.45
CA GLN A 89 10.19 -0.44 -1.71
C GLN A 89 8.98 0.44 -1.42
N LEU A 90 9.00 1.14 -0.29
CA LEU A 90 7.94 2.05 0.13
C LEU A 90 7.74 3.19 -0.88
N GLU A 91 8.82 3.77 -1.39
CA GLU A 91 8.77 4.80 -2.44
C GLU A 91 8.10 4.29 -3.71
N ARG A 92 8.46 3.08 -4.15
CA ARG A 92 7.92 2.43 -5.34
C ARG A 92 6.43 2.16 -5.18
N GLU A 93 6.03 1.57 -4.07
CA GLU A 93 4.63 1.29 -3.73
C GLU A 93 3.82 2.59 -3.65
N ALA A 94 4.34 3.61 -2.96
CA ALA A 94 3.69 4.91 -2.87
C ALA A 94 3.49 5.56 -4.25
N LYS A 95 4.49 5.49 -5.15
CA LYS A 95 4.37 6.00 -6.53
C LYS A 95 3.33 5.22 -7.35
N GLN A 96 3.28 3.90 -7.21
CA GLN A 96 2.29 3.06 -7.89
C GLN A 96 0.88 3.39 -7.41
N SER A 97 0.65 3.43 -6.09
CA SER A 97 -0.62 3.84 -5.48
C SER A 97 -1.02 5.26 -5.89
N TRP A 98 -0.07 6.20 -5.92
CA TRP A 98 -0.31 7.56 -6.38
C TRP A 98 -0.77 7.63 -7.84
N ALA A 99 -0.20 6.79 -8.71
CA ALA A 99 -0.57 6.69 -10.12
C ALA A 99 -1.95 6.03 -10.29
N LEU A 100 -2.23 4.96 -9.53
CA LEU A 100 -3.55 4.31 -9.49
C LEU A 100 -4.66 5.28 -9.10
N LEU A 101 -4.40 6.14 -8.12
CA LEU A 101 -5.34 7.13 -7.62
C LEU A 101 -5.35 8.45 -8.42
N SER A 102 -4.59 8.55 -9.51
CA SER A 102 -4.51 9.79 -10.31
C SER A 102 -5.86 10.33 -10.81
N PRO A 103 -6.87 9.50 -11.16
CA PRO A 103 -8.17 10.01 -11.57
C PRO A 103 -8.98 10.67 -10.45
N CYS A 104 -8.61 10.49 -9.17
CA CYS A 104 -9.23 11.19 -8.04
C CYS A 104 -8.97 12.71 -8.06
N GLY A 105 -8.02 13.17 -8.88
CA GLY A 105 -7.48 14.53 -8.82
C GLY A 105 -6.54 14.73 -7.61
N PRO A 106 -5.75 15.81 -7.59
CA PRO A 106 -4.71 16.01 -6.58
C PRO A 106 -5.26 16.20 -5.16
N ALA A 107 -6.35 16.96 -5.01
CA ALA A 107 -6.97 17.21 -3.70
C ALA A 107 -7.64 15.94 -3.14
N GLY A 108 -8.43 15.24 -3.97
CA GLY A 108 -9.10 14.00 -3.59
C GLY A 108 -8.12 12.91 -3.20
N ARG A 109 -7.07 12.70 -4.00
CA ARG A 109 -6.02 11.70 -3.71
C ARG A 109 -5.30 11.97 -2.39
N ARG A 110 -4.97 13.23 -2.09
CA ARG A 110 -4.36 13.60 -0.81
C ARG A 110 -5.28 13.29 0.37
N ALA A 111 -6.52 13.79 0.31
CA ALA A 111 -7.50 13.55 1.37
C ALA A 111 -7.72 12.05 1.61
N LEU A 112 -7.78 11.28 0.53
CA LEU A 112 -7.96 9.83 0.58
C LEU A 112 -6.76 9.10 1.22
N LEU A 113 -5.52 9.45 0.85
CA LEU A 113 -4.33 8.83 1.45
C LEU A 113 -4.12 9.20 2.92
N GLU A 114 -4.45 10.43 3.31
CA GLU A 114 -4.38 10.88 4.71
C GLU A 114 -5.45 10.20 5.57
N ALA A 115 -6.66 10.02 5.03
CA ALA A 115 -7.75 9.31 5.71
C ALA A 115 -7.49 7.79 5.78
N HIS A 116 -6.97 7.20 4.70
CA HIS A 116 -6.76 5.75 4.55
C HIS A 116 -5.30 5.42 4.20
N PRO A 117 -4.36 5.44 5.16
CA PRO A 117 -2.96 5.05 4.95
C PRO A 117 -2.76 3.61 4.44
N ALA A 118 -3.80 2.77 4.54
CA ALA A 118 -3.81 1.43 3.96
C ALA A 118 -3.56 1.46 2.44
N LEU A 119 -4.03 2.51 1.76
CA LEU A 119 -3.96 2.67 0.31
C LEU A 119 -2.56 3.07 -0.20
N LEU A 120 -1.55 3.17 0.67
CA LEU A 120 -0.16 3.19 0.21
C LEU A 120 0.25 1.87 -0.43
N ASP A 121 -0.35 0.75 0.00
CA ASP A 121 -0.19 -0.53 -0.67
C ASP A 121 -0.98 -0.53 -1.99
N PRO A 122 -0.32 -0.73 -3.15
CA PRO A 122 -0.97 -0.74 -4.46
C PRO A 122 -2.07 -1.80 -4.55
N GLY A 123 -1.88 -2.95 -3.91
CA GLY A 123 -2.87 -4.02 -3.87
C GLY A 123 -4.15 -3.59 -3.17
N ALA A 124 -4.04 -2.98 -1.99
CA ALA A 124 -5.16 -2.41 -1.26
C ALA A 124 -5.88 -1.30 -2.06
N ALA A 125 -5.13 -0.41 -2.71
CA ALA A 125 -5.69 0.64 -3.56
C ALA A 125 -6.47 0.07 -4.75
N ALA A 126 -5.89 -0.89 -5.48
CA ALA A 126 -6.56 -1.55 -6.59
C ALA A 126 -7.84 -2.28 -6.14
N ALA A 127 -7.76 -3.02 -5.03
CA ALA A 127 -8.91 -3.75 -4.48
C ALA A 127 -10.06 -2.82 -4.05
N LEU A 128 -9.75 -1.64 -3.49
CA LEU A 128 -10.78 -0.63 -3.18
C LEU A 128 -11.44 -0.10 -4.46
N LEU A 129 -10.65 0.21 -5.49
CA LEU A 129 -11.17 0.69 -6.77
C LEU A 129 -12.04 -0.35 -7.47
N ASP A 130 -11.66 -1.63 -7.41
CA ASP A 130 -12.44 -2.74 -7.96
C ASP A 130 -13.78 -2.90 -7.23
N GLU A 131 -13.77 -2.79 -5.90
CA GLU A 131 -14.99 -2.88 -5.11
C GLU A 131 -15.96 -1.73 -5.43
N ILE A 132 -15.45 -0.50 -5.57
CA ILE A 132 -16.28 0.65 -5.96
C ILE A 132 -16.78 0.48 -7.38
N ALA A 133 -15.94 0.03 -8.31
CA ALA A 133 -16.39 -0.27 -9.67
C ALA A 133 -17.52 -1.30 -9.69
N ARG A 134 -17.40 -2.36 -8.87
CA ARG A 134 -18.43 -3.38 -8.71
C ARG A 134 -19.72 -2.82 -8.14
N LEU A 135 -19.66 -2.02 -7.07
CA LEU A 135 -20.82 -1.43 -6.40
C LEU A 135 -21.60 -0.46 -7.30
N PHE A 136 -20.90 0.26 -8.18
CA PHE A 136 -21.50 1.23 -9.10
C PHE A 136 -21.72 0.69 -10.52
N GLY A 137 -21.44 -0.60 -10.77
CA GLY A 137 -21.66 -1.24 -12.06
C GLY A 137 -20.76 -0.72 -13.18
N PHE A 138 -19.57 -0.21 -12.87
CA PHE A 138 -18.60 0.18 -13.88
C PHE A 138 -18.01 -1.08 -14.52
N GLN A 139 -18.39 -1.34 -15.78
CA GLN A 139 -17.81 -2.42 -16.55
C GLN A 139 -16.46 -1.97 -17.14
N GLU A 140 -15.50 -2.90 -17.20
CA GLU A 140 -14.38 -2.69 -18.12
C GLU A 140 -14.97 -2.61 -19.53
N ASP A 141 -14.57 -1.58 -20.27
CA ASP A 141 -14.83 -1.56 -21.70
C ASP A 141 -14.15 -2.81 -22.25
N GLN A 142 -14.93 -3.88 -22.47
CA GLN A 142 -14.41 -5.05 -23.16
C GLN A 142 -13.81 -4.50 -24.45
N PRO A 143 -12.54 -4.83 -24.76
CA PRO A 143 -11.95 -4.41 -26.02
C PRO A 143 -12.88 -4.97 -27.09
N SER A 144 -13.71 -4.09 -27.67
CA SER A 144 -14.67 -4.43 -28.70
C SER A 144 -13.89 -5.22 -29.71
N ALA A 145 -14.15 -6.54 -29.76
CA ALA A 145 -13.34 -7.48 -30.51
C ALA A 145 -13.12 -6.88 -31.89
N ALA A 146 -11.90 -6.42 -32.14
CA ALA A 146 -11.55 -5.83 -33.41
C ALA A 146 -11.94 -6.89 -34.43
N ALA A 147 -12.82 -6.52 -35.36
CA ALA A 147 -13.26 -7.39 -36.44
C ALA A 147 -12.03 -8.10 -37.01
N PRO A 148 -12.08 -9.43 -37.24
CA PRO A 148 -10.92 -10.21 -37.62
C PRO A 148 -10.27 -9.57 -38.84
N ALA A 149 -9.11 -8.97 -38.64
CA ALA A 149 -8.28 -8.45 -39.72
C ALA A 149 -8.00 -9.64 -40.64
N ALA A 150 -8.46 -9.50 -41.88
CA ALA A 150 -8.39 -10.52 -42.91
C ALA A 150 -7.01 -11.19 -42.94
N ALA A 151 -7.03 -12.52 -42.85
CA ALA A 151 -5.86 -13.37 -42.99
C ALA A 151 -5.07 -13.01 -44.26
N ALA A 152 -3.82 -12.56 -44.07
CA ALA A 152 -2.83 -12.53 -45.14
C ALA A 152 -1.95 -13.80 -45.05
N PRO A 153 -1.59 -14.41 -46.18
CA PRO A 153 -1.07 -15.77 -46.23
C PRO A 153 0.40 -15.88 -45.86
N ALA A 154 0.71 -17.08 -45.35
CA ALA A 154 2.01 -17.61 -45.01
C ALA A 154 3.04 -17.51 -46.15
N GLY A 155 4.26 -17.12 -45.81
CA GLY A 155 5.43 -17.21 -46.68
C GLY A 155 6.69 -17.51 -45.88
N GLY A 156 7.13 -18.78 -45.92
CA GLY A 156 8.52 -19.16 -46.17
C GLY A 156 9.52 -19.17 -45.00
N PRO A 157 10.12 -20.34 -44.68
CA PRO A 157 11.16 -20.49 -43.65
C PRO A 157 12.56 -20.29 -44.25
N ASP A 158 13.51 -19.79 -43.44
CA ASP A 158 14.94 -19.99 -43.69
C ASP A 158 15.65 -20.36 -42.39
N GLN A 159 16.24 -21.56 -42.37
CA GLN A 159 16.94 -22.18 -41.25
C GLN A 159 18.44 -21.98 -41.42
N GLY A 160 19.10 -21.39 -40.41
CA GLY A 160 20.56 -21.43 -40.27
C GLY A 160 20.96 -22.21 -39.01
N PRO A 161 21.92 -23.16 -39.09
CA PRO A 161 22.41 -23.88 -37.91
C PRO A 161 23.57 -23.12 -37.28
N GLY A 162 23.46 -22.81 -35.99
CA GLY A 162 24.54 -22.22 -35.19
C GLY A 162 24.73 -23.02 -33.91
N ALA A 163 25.67 -23.96 -33.94
CA ALA A 163 26.16 -24.68 -32.78
C ALA A 163 27.01 -23.76 -31.89
N GLY A 164 26.78 -23.81 -30.59
CA GLY A 164 27.55 -23.08 -29.58
C GLY A 164 27.26 -23.62 -28.19
N ASP A 165 27.95 -24.71 -27.84
CA ASP A 165 28.07 -25.23 -26.48
C ASP A 165 28.79 -24.22 -25.57
N GLY A 166 28.29 -24.03 -24.35
CA GLY A 166 29.12 -23.48 -23.27
C GLY A 166 28.37 -22.80 -22.11
N ALA A 167 28.67 -23.30 -20.90
CA ALA A 167 28.67 -22.61 -19.60
C ALA A 167 27.36 -22.58 -18.77
N GLU A 168 27.19 -23.64 -17.99
CA GLU A 168 27.16 -23.63 -16.52
C GLU A 168 26.59 -22.40 -15.78
N GLY A 169 25.41 -22.61 -15.16
CA GLY A 169 25.31 -22.63 -13.70
C GLY A 169 25.35 -21.30 -12.93
N ALA A 170 24.21 -20.63 -12.83
CA ALA A 170 23.88 -19.83 -11.65
C ALA A 170 22.35 -19.79 -11.48
N GLY A 171 21.86 -20.48 -10.45
CA GLY A 171 20.45 -20.48 -10.06
C GLY A 171 20.03 -19.08 -9.65
N THR A 172 19.27 -18.43 -10.53
CA THR A 172 18.55 -17.20 -10.23
C THR A 172 17.20 -17.62 -9.68
N GLU A 173 17.02 -17.46 -8.37
CA GLU A 173 15.70 -17.49 -7.75
C GLU A 173 14.85 -16.41 -8.41
N GLY A 174 13.89 -16.85 -9.22
CA GLY A 174 12.94 -16.00 -9.90
C GLY A 174 12.03 -15.33 -8.87
N VAL A 175 12.46 -14.16 -8.39
CA VAL A 175 11.52 -13.18 -7.87
C VAL A 175 10.67 -12.77 -9.05
N GLU A 176 9.50 -13.39 -9.19
CA GLU A 176 8.45 -12.93 -10.11
C GLU A 176 8.17 -11.48 -9.74
N ALA A 177 8.82 -10.57 -10.47
CA ALA A 177 8.58 -9.15 -10.39
C ALA A 177 7.13 -8.96 -10.85
N GLY A 178 6.21 -9.02 -9.89
CA GLY A 178 4.78 -8.89 -10.14
C GLY A 178 4.55 -7.71 -11.06
N GLU A 179 3.91 -7.97 -12.20
CA GLU A 179 3.62 -6.97 -13.22
C GLU A 179 3.15 -5.70 -12.54
N GLY A 180 4.01 -4.68 -12.57
CA GLY A 180 3.74 -3.42 -11.87
C GLY A 180 2.40 -2.89 -12.34
N GLN A 181 1.46 -2.74 -11.42
CA GLN A 181 0.12 -2.26 -11.73
C GLN A 181 0.22 -0.85 -12.32
N ALA A 182 0.13 -0.78 -13.65
CA ALA A 182 0.20 0.46 -14.38
C ALA A 182 -0.98 1.36 -14.00
N ALA A 183 -0.81 2.67 -14.14
CA ALA A 183 -1.88 3.63 -13.95
C ALA A 183 -3.13 3.21 -14.74
N PRO A 184 -4.34 3.34 -14.16
CA PRO A 184 -5.56 2.94 -14.83
C PRO A 184 -5.71 3.72 -16.13
N ARG A 185 -6.00 3.00 -17.21
CA ARG A 185 -6.26 3.63 -18.51
C ARG A 185 -7.45 4.60 -18.37
N PRO A 186 -7.41 5.78 -19.01
CA PRO A 186 -8.56 6.66 -19.08
C PRO A 186 -9.80 5.89 -19.57
N GLY A 187 -10.94 6.04 -18.89
CA GLY A 187 -12.18 5.34 -19.24
C GLY A 187 -12.36 3.95 -18.63
N SER A 188 -11.30 3.34 -18.08
CA SER A 188 -11.40 2.05 -17.38
C SER A 188 -12.34 2.12 -16.17
N ALA A 189 -12.88 0.97 -15.75
CA ALA A 189 -13.74 0.86 -14.57
C ALA A 189 -13.07 1.44 -13.31
N ARG A 190 -11.78 1.12 -13.10
CA ARG A 190 -10.96 1.69 -12.02
C ARG A 190 -10.79 3.20 -12.13
N ALA A 191 -10.62 3.74 -13.34
CA ALA A 191 -10.50 5.19 -13.52
C ALA A 191 -11.80 5.92 -13.17
N LYS A 192 -12.96 5.36 -13.55
CA LYS A 192 -14.28 5.86 -13.18
C LYS A 192 -14.49 5.78 -11.66
N ALA A 193 -14.12 4.67 -11.03
CA ALA A 193 -14.17 4.49 -9.58
C ALA A 193 -13.28 5.48 -8.83
N ALA A 194 -12.04 5.69 -9.30
CA ALA A 194 -11.12 6.67 -8.71
C ALA A 194 -11.66 8.11 -8.85
N ALA A 195 -12.22 8.48 -10.00
CA ALA A 195 -12.84 9.79 -10.17
C ALA A 195 -14.04 10.00 -9.22
N LEU A 196 -14.84 8.96 -9.00
CA LEU A 196 -15.93 8.98 -8.03
C LEU A 196 -15.43 9.15 -6.60
N LEU A 197 -14.40 8.39 -6.19
CA LEU A 197 -13.73 8.55 -4.89
C LEU A 197 -13.19 9.96 -4.67
N GLY A 198 -12.57 10.55 -5.70
CA GLY A 198 -12.05 11.92 -5.62
C GLY A 198 -13.13 12.96 -5.34
N SER A 199 -14.35 12.71 -5.81
CA SER A 199 -15.51 13.58 -5.59
C SER A 199 -16.25 13.27 -4.29
N SER A 200 -16.05 12.08 -3.72
CA SER A 200 -16.74 11.62 -2.50
C SER A 200 -15.84 10.67 -1.68
N PRO A 201 -14.85 11.21 -0.94
CA PRO A 201 -13.87 10.38 -0.22
C PRO A 201 -14.48 9.42 0.81
N GLY A 202 -15.60 9.79 1.45
CA GLY A 202 -16.30 8.93 2.43
C GLY A 202 -16.87 7.63 1.84
N LEU A 203 -16.89 7.48 0.50
CA LEU A 203 -17.21 6.19 -0.13
C LEU A 203 -16.17 5.11 0.17
N ALA A 204 -14.92 5.50 0.48
CA ALA A 204 -13.89 4.54 0.85
C ALA A 204 -14.24 3.80 2.15
N ASP A 205 -14.71 4.52 3.18
CA ASP A 205 -15.18 3.92 4.43
C ASP A 205 -16.32 2.93 4.19
N ALA A 206 -17.32 3.34 3.40
CA ALA A 206 -18.47 2.49 3.08
C ALA A 206 -18.06 1.22 2.30
N ALA A 207 -17.17 1.35 1.32
CA ALA A 207 -16.67 0.23 0.54
C ALA A 207 -15.84 -0.74 1.40
N ASP A 208 -14.99 -0.23 2.29
CA ASP A 208 -14.22 -1.06 3.22
C ASP A 208 -15.13 -1.82 4.21
N CYS A 209 -16.17 -1.16 4.73
CA CYS A 209 -17.16 -1.80 5.61
C CYS A 209 -17.88 -2.95 4.88
N LEU A 210 -18.37 -2.72 3.66
CA LEU A 210 -19.04 -3.75 2.86
C LEU A 210 -18.10 -4.93 2.53
N ARG A 211 -16.83 -4.65 2.24
CA ARG A 211 -15.82 -5.68 1.97
C ARG A 211 -15.55 -6.54 3.20
N GLY A 212 -15.52 -5.94 4.40
CA GLY A 212 -15.41 -6.67 5.67
C GLY A 212 -16.61 -7.60 5.90
N GLN A 213 -17.83 -7.08 5.73
CA GLN A 213 -19.06 -7.86 5.89
C GLN A 213 -19.12 -9.07 4.94
N ALA A 214 -18.68 -8.90 3.68
CA ALA A 214 -18.64 -10.00 2.71
C ALA A 214 -17.68 -11.14 3.11
N ARG A 215 -16.66 -10.85 3.94
CA ARG A 215 -15.71 -11.85 4.46
C ARG A 215 -16.19 -12.51 5.75
N GLY A 216 -17.33 -12.09 6.29
CA GLY A 216 -17.80 -12.51 7.61
C GLY A 216 -17.09 -11.79 8.76
N ASP A 217 -16.29 -10.77 8.49
CA ASP A 217 -15.76 -9.89 9.52
C ASP A 217 -16.94 -9.07 10.07
N ARG A 218 -17.36 -9.39 11.29
CA ARG A 218 -18.43 -8.66 11.97
C ARG A 218 -17.92 -7.28 12.36
N ASP A 219 -18.73 -6.27 12.11
CA ASP A 219 -18.45 -4.88 12.46
C ASP A 219 -18.08 -4.76 13.95
N PRO A 220 -16.92 -4.19 14.29
CA PRO A 220 -16.52 -4.00 15.69
C PRO A 220 -17.52 -3.15 16.48
N GLU A 221 -18.25 -2.22 15.87
CA GLU A 221 -19.33 -1.48 16.56
C GLU A 221 -20.49 -2.41 16.94
N TYR A 222 -20.87 -3.33 16.05
CA TYR A 222 -21.90 -4.32 16.32
C TYR A 222 -21.50 -5.29 17.45
N LEU A 223 -20.21 -5.65 17.53
CA LEU A 223 -19.68 -6.47 18.64
C LEU A 223 -19.63 -5.69 19.97
N ALA A 224 -19.37 -4.38 19.92
CA ALA A 224 -19.34 -3.54 21.12
C ALA A 224 -20.75 -3.33 21.72
N ASP A 225 -21.80 -3.25 20.90
CA ASP A 225 -23.18 -3.10 21.39
C ASP A 225 -23.76 -4.40 21.94
N THR A 226 -23.45 -5.55 21.34
CA THR A 226 -23.97 -6.85 21.80
C THR A 226 -23.36 -7.31 23.12
N THR A 227 -22.17 -6.83 23.49
CA THR A 227 -21.50 -7.16 24.75
C THR A 227 -21.92 -6.28 25.93
N ARG A 228 -22.61 -5.16 25.70
CA ARG A 228 -23.10 -4.26 26.75
C ARG A 228 -24.49 -4.63 27.28
N ALA A 229 -25.15 -5.62 26.68
CA ALA A 229 -26.52 -6.02 26.98
C ALA A 229 -26.67 -7.26 27.91
N GLY A 230 -25.59 -7.71 28.56
CA GLY A 230 -25.59 -8.83 29.52
C GLY A 230 -24.91 -8.47 30.83
#